data_AF-A0A2S6U6G3-F1
#
_entry.id   AF-A0A2S6U6G3-F1
#
_cell.length_a   1.000
_cell.length_b   1.000
_cell.length_c   1.000
_cell.angle_alpha   90.00
_cell.angle_beta   90.00
_cell.angle_gamma   90.00
#
_symmetry.space_group_name_H-M   'P 1'
#
loop_
_entity.id
_entity.type
_entity.pdbx_description
1 polymer ?
#
loop_
_entity_poly.entity_id
_entity_poly.type
_entity_poly.pdbx_seq_one_letter_code
_entity_poly.pdbx_strand_id
1 'polypeptide(L)'
;MATGTVKWFNRAKGYGFIEPEDGSKDAFVHISAVQNAGMETLDEGQKIQYDLVEGANGKSSAENIVDQGSGGDAPVAAPTEAPADDAGDGDDAVDAEEE
;
A
#
# COMPACT_ATOMS: atom_id res chain seq x y z
N MET A 1 -2.55 10.38 -16.83
CA MET A 1 -2.17 10.55 -15.41
C MET A 1 -2.36 12.00 -15.02
N ALA A 2 -3.40 12.25 -14.23
CA ALA A 2 -3.70 13.52 -13.58
C ALA A 2 -3.18 13.50 -12.13
N THR A 3 -2.88 14.67 -11.59
CA THR A 3 -2.55 14.84 -10.17
C THR A 3 -3.69 15.55 -9.46
N GLY A 4 -3.86 15.26 -8.18
CA GLY A 4 -4.88 15.90 -7.37
C GLY A 4 -4.67 15.68 -5.90
N THR A 5 -5.44 16.43 -5.13
CA THR A 5 -5.42 16.37 -3.67
C THR A 5 -6.67 15.65 -3.20
N VAL A 6 -6.50 14.66 -2.33
CA VAL A 6 -7.63 13.93 -1.76
C VAL A 6 -8.47 14.91 -0.95
N LYS A 7 -9.69 15.18 -1.40
CA LYS A 7 -10.61 16.09 -0.72
C LYS A 7 -11.16 15.47 0.54
N TRP A 8 -11.50 14.19 0.46
CA TRP A 8 -11.88 13.34 1.59
C TRP A 8 -11.95 11.88 1.14
N PHE A 9 -11.73 10.95 2.06
CA PHE A 9 -11.86 9.52 1.81
C PHE A 9 -12.55 8.83 2.99
N ASN A 10 -13.61 8.05 2.72
CA ASN A 10 -14.31 7.30 3.74
C ASN A 10 -13.92 5.83 3.68
N ARG A 11 -13.04 5.42 4.60
CA ARG A 11 -12.57 4.03 4.73
C ARG A 11 -13.69 3.04 5.05
N ALA A 12 -14.68 3.46 5.85
CA ALA A 12 -15.80 2.60 6.23
C ALA A 12 -16.76 2.33 5.05
N LYS A 13 -16.95 3.32 4.18
CA LYS A 13 -17.77 3.14 2.97
C LYS A 13 -16.99 2.68 1.74
N GLY A 14 -15.66 2.80 1.76
CA GLY A 14 -14.80 2.38 0.66
C GLY A 14 -14.83 3.31 -0.56
N TYR A 15 -15.10 4.60 -0.38
CA TYR A 15 -15.05 5.57 -1.47
C TYR A 15 -14.68 6.98 -0.97
N GLY A 16 -14.25 7.81 -1.90
CA GLY A 16 -13.89 9.21 -1.63
C GLY A 16 -13.96 10.07 -2.88
N PHE A 17 -13.48 11.31 -2.73
CA PHE A 17 -13.34 12.25 -3.83
C PHE A 17 -11.96 12.90 -3.81
N ILE A 18 -11.44 13.10 -5.01
CA ILE A 18 -10.16 13.76 -5.24
C ILE A 18 -10.45 15.04 -5.99
N GLU A 19 -9.86 16.14 -5.52
CA GLU A 19 -9.91 17.43 -6.17
C GLU A 19 -8.72 17.53 -7.14
N PRO A 20 -8.94 17.49 -8.46
CA PRO A 20 -7.87 17.60 -9.44
C PRO A 20 -7.22 18.99 -9.36
N GLU A 21 -5.90 19.07 -9.45
CA GLU A 21 -5.22 20.37 -9.50
C GLU A 21 -5.40 21.10 -10.86
N ASP A 22 -5.90 20.37 -11.85
CA ASP A 22 -6.27 20.88 -13.18
C ASP A 22 -7.54 21.77 -13.14
N GLY A 23 -8.24 21.83 -12.00
CA GLY A 23 -9.51 22.56 -11.85
C GLY A 23 -10.70 21.86 -12.52
N SER A 24 -10.52 20.59 -12.90
CA SER A 24 -11.56 19.71 -13.42
C SER A 24 -12.55 19.28 -12.33
N LYS A 25 -13.65 18.62 -12.72
CA LYS A 25 -14.65 18.10 -11.78
C LYS A 25 -14.03 17.10 -10.80
N ASP A 26 -14.61 17.02 -9.60
CA ASP A 26 -14.17 16.08 -8.58
C ASP A 26 -14.15 14.65 -9.12
N ALA A 27 -13.01 13.98 -8.95
CA ALA A 27 -12.81 12.62 -9.40
C ALA A 27 -13.32 11.65 -8.34
N PHE A 28 -14.20 10.74 -8.73
CA PHE A 28 -14.71 9.71 -7.83
C PHE A 28 -13.65 8.61 -7.68
N VAL A 29 -13.28 8.27 -6.45
CA VAL A 29 -12.33 7.20 -6.15
C VAL A 29 -12.98 6.07 -5.36
N HIS A 30 -12.74 4.83 -5.80
CA HIS A 30 -13.21 3.61 -5.14
C HIS A 30 -12.06 2.91 -4.41
N ILE A 31 -12.35 2.28 -3.26
CA ILE A 31 -11.35 1.51 -2.50
C ILE A 31 -10.74 0.37 -3.31
N SER A 32 -11.43 -0.13 -4.34
CA SER A 32 -10.86 -1.12 -5.26
C SER A 32 -9.68 -0.57 -6.05
N ALA A 33 -9.72 0.69 -6.47
CA ALA A 33 -8.60 1.32 -7.18
C ALA A 33 -7.43 1.60 -6.23
N VAL A 34 -7.71 1.97 -4.98
CA VAL A 34 -6.70 2.18 -3.91
C VAL A 34 -5.99 0.87 -3.57
N GLN A 35 -6.77 -0.19 -3.33
CA GLN A 35 -6.23 -1.53 -3.06
C GLN A 35 -5.44 -2.10 -4.24
N ASN A 36 -5.87 -1.83 -5.48
CA ASN A 36 -5.14 -2.28 -6.67
C ASN A 36 -3.75 -1.62 -6.77
N ALA A 37 -3.62 -0.40 -6.26
CA ALA A 37 -2.35 0.29 -6.13
C ALA A 37 -1.47 -0.20 -4.96
N GLY A 38 -1.92 -1.20 -4.19
CA GLY A 38 -1.22 -1.70 -3.00
C GLY A 38 -1.37 -0.80 -1.78
N MET A 39 -2.30 0.17 -1.81
CA MET A 39 -2.61 1.04 -0.69
C MET A 39 -3.88 0.56 0.02
N GLU A 40 -3.93 0.66 1.34
CA GLU A 40 -5.14 0.34 2.10
C GLU A 40 -6.13 1.52 2.12
N THR A 41 -5.62 2.76 2.13
CA THR A 41 -6.44 3.96 2.30
C THR A 41 -5.81 5.21 1.68
N LEU A 42 -6.60 6.28 1.58
CA LEU A 42 -6.12 7.62 1.25
C LEU A 42 -6.36 8.56 2.45
N ASP A 43 -5.42 9.48 2.67
CA ASP A 43 -5.53 10.53 3.68
C ASP A 43 -6.01 11.85 3.07
N GLU A 44 -6.84 12.58 3.83
CA GLU A 44 -7.34 13.89 3.40
C GLU A 44 -6.19 14.90 3.28
N GLY A 45 -6.17 15.67 2.19
CA GLY A 45 -5.07 16.58 1.89
C GLY A 45 -3.84 15.91 1.29
N GLN A 46 -3.83 14.58 1.13
CA GLN A 46 -2.72 13.88 0.50
C GLN A 46 -2.68 14.14 -1.01
N LYS A 47 -1.48 14.41 -1.52
CA LYS A 47 -1.25 14.57 -2.94
C LYS A 47 -1.01 13.21 -3.58
N ILE A 48 -1.83 12.87 -4.57
CA ILE A 48 -1.76 11.60 -5.29
C ILE A 48 -1.87 11.83 -6.79
N GLN A 49 -1.31 10.90 -7.55
CA GLN A 49 -1.44 10.81 -8.98
C GLN A 49 -2.43 9.69 -9.29
N TYR A 50 -3.30 9.90 -10.26
CA TYR A 50 -4.31 8.94 -10.66
C TYR A 50 -4.60 9.11 -12.15
N ASP A 51 -5.29 8.16 -12.74
CA ASP A 51 -5.79 8.28 -14.11
C ASP A 51 -7.28 8.61 -14.08
N LEU A 52 -7.63 9.78 -14.59
CA LEU A 52 -9.02 10.21 -14.69
C LEU A 52 -9.65 9.57 -15.92
N VAL A 53 -10.56 8.62 -15.70
CA VAL A 53 -11.28 7.95 -16.77
C VAL A 53 -12.69 8.53 -16.85
N GLU A 54 -13.00 9.17 -17.98
CA GLU A 54 -14.34 9.67 -18.28
C GLU A 54 -15.22 8.50 -18.75
N GLY A 55 -16.12 8.04 -17.89
CA GLY A 55 -17.07 7.00 -18.23
C GLY A 55 -18.15 7.50 -19.21
N ALA A 56 -18.72 6.58 -19.99
CA ALA A 56 -19.76 6.85 -20.99
C ALA A 56 -21.03 7.57 -20.46
N ASN A 57 -21.20 7.62 -19.13
CA ASN A 57 -22.29 8.31 -18.44
C ASN A 57 -21.93 9.74 -17.96
N GLY A 58 -20.79 10.30 -18.42
CA GLY A 58 -20.33 11.64 -18.03
C GLY A 58 -19.79 11.73 -16.61
N LYS A 59 -19.41 10.59 -16.02
CA LYS A 59 -18.85 10.48 -14.67
C LYS A 59 -17.35 10.24 -14.77
N SER A 60 -16.57 11.00 -14.02
CA SER A 60 -15.11 10.87 -13.95
C SER A 60 -14.72 9.96 -12.78
N SER A 61 -14.03 8.86 -13.08
CA SER A 61 -13.54 7.89 -12.09
C SER A 61 -12.02 7.92 -12.05
N ALA A 62 -11.43 7.82 -10.86
CA ALA A 62 -9.99 7.70 -10.68
C ALA A 62 -9.56 6.22 -10.67
N GLU A 63 -8.64 5.86 -11.57
CA GLU A 63 -7.99 4.54 -11.66
C GLU A 63 -6.47 4.68 -11.52
N ASN A 64 -5.73 3.57 -11.38
CA ASN A 64 -4.26 3.56 -11.29
C ASN A 64 -3.68 4.63 -10.34
N ILE A 65 -4.04 4.54 -9.07
CA ILE A 65 -3.64 5.51 -8.05
C ILE A 65 -2.18 5.29 -7.69
N VAL A 66 -1.43 6.38 -7.55
CA VAL A 66 -0.02 6.39 -7.15
C VAL A 66 0.12 7.47 -6.10
N ASP A 67 0.62 7.14 -4.92
CA ASP A 67 0.90 8.17 -3.94
C ASP A 67 2.05 9.06 -4.46
N GLN A 68 1.87 10.38 -4.40
CA GLN A 68 2.92 11.35 -4.75
C GLN A 68 3.60 11.91 -3.49
N GLY A 69 3.20 11.40 -2.32
CA GLY A 69 3.48 11.97 -1.01
C GLY A 69 4.27 11.06 -0.07
N SER A 70 4.59 9.81 -0.44
CA SER A 70 5.39 8.92 0.39
C SER A 70 6.57 8.34 -0.38
N GLY A 71 7.66 9.10 -0.39
CA GLY A 71 9.00 8.56 -0.60
C GLY A 71 9.55 7.84 0.63
N GLY A 72 8.74 7.13 1.42
CA GLY A 72 9.25 6.53 2.65
C GLY A 72 8.25 5.71 3.45
N ASP A 73 7.90 4.52 2.96
CA ASP A 73 7.78 3.36 3.85
C ASP A 73 8.21 2.12 3.04
N ALA A 74 9.53 1.87 3.08
CA ALA A 74 10.06 0.57 2.68
C ALA A 74 9.44 -0.50 3.59
N PRO A 75 9.14 -1.69 3.07
CA PRO A 75 8.43 -2.72 3.82
C PRO A 75 9.25 -3.13 5.04
N VAL A 76 8.82 -2.75 6.24
CA VAL A 76 9.28 -3.41 7.48
C VAL A 76 8.42 -4.63 7.78
N ALA A 77 8.10 -5.42 6.77
CA ALA A 77 7.90 -6.85 6.97
C ALA A 77 9.28 -7.49 6.80
N ALA A 78 10.06 -7.45 7.88
CA ALA A 78 11.39 -8.03 7.95
C ALA A 78 11.38 -9.44 7.34
N PRO A 79 12.32 -9.79 6.43
CA PRO A 79 12.64 -11.19 6.28
C PRO A 79 13.09 -11.65 7.67
N THR A 80 12.47 -12.71 8.19
CA THR A 80 13.04 -13.45 9.31
C THR A 80 14.35 -14.07 8.81
N GLU A 81 15.40 -13.26 8.78
CA GLU A 81 16.77 -13.67 8.63
C GLU A 81 17.09 -14.43 9.92
N ALA A 82 16.83 -15.73 9.91
CA ALA A 82 17.39 -16.62 10.92
C ALA A 82 18.91 -16.57 10.71
N PRO A 83 19.69 -16.03 11.65
CA PRO A 83 21.13 -16.13 11.56
C PRO A 83 21.49 -17.61 11.60
N ALA A 84 22.29 -18.01 10.61
CA ALA A 84 22.95 -19.28 10.59
C ALA A 84 23.91 -19.41 11.79
N ASP A 85 24.16 -20.67 12.16
CA ASP A 85 25.32 -21.17 12.91
C ASP A 85 25.39 -20.87 14.42
N ASP A 86 24.93 -21.84 15.22
CA ASP A 86 25.66 -22.27 16.41
C ASP A 86 26.19 -23.69 16.15
N ALA A 87 27.36 -23.73 15.53
CA ALA A 87 28.27 -24.85 15.67
C ALA A 87 29.00 -24.70 17.01
N GLY A 88 28.45 -25.31 18.06
CA GLY A 88 29.16 -25.66 19.29
C GLY A 88 29.01 -27.18 19.47
N ASP A 89 29.95 -27.97 18.96
CA ASP A 89 31.18 -28.38 19.64
C ASP A 89 30.89 -29.38 20.77
N GLY A 90 31.55 -30.53 20.69
CA GLY A 90 31.71 -31.44 21.82
C GLY A 90 31.04 -32.78 21.64
N ASP A 91 31.65 -33.64 20.84
CA ASP A 91 31.90 -35.02 21.22
C ASP A 91 31.98 -35.17 22.76
N ASP A 92 31.03 -35.89 23.38
CA ASP A 92 31.33 -36.62 24.61
C ASP A 92 30.89 -38.07 24.42
N ALA A 93 31.91 -38.84 24.05
CA ALA A 93 32.19 -40.19 24.48
C ALA A 93 31.05 -40.96 25.16
N VAL A 94 30.71 -42.08 24.51
CA VAL A 94 30.58 -43.41 25.13
C VAL A 94 30.58 -43.44 26.66
N ASP A 95 29.45 -43.82 27.26
CA ASP A 95 29.49 -44.60 28.49
C ASP A 95 28.46 -45.72 28.38
N ALA A 96 29.00 -46.93 28.30
CA ALA A 96 28.27 -48.16 28.43
C ALA A 96 27.94 -48.35 29.90
N GLU A 97 26.69 -48.68 30.23
CA GLU A 97 26.45 -49.76 31.18
C GLU A 97 25.04 -50.34 30.95
N GLU A 98 25.03 -51.66 30.80
CA GLU A 98 23.86 -52.54 30.90
C GLU A 98 23.13 -52.31 32.23
N GLU A 99 21.79 -52.40 32.24
CA GLU A 99 21.01 -53.48 32.87
C GLU A 99 19.57 -53.50 32.29
#